data_AF-A0A7W1SI58-F1
#
_entry.id   AF-A0A7W1SI58-F1
#
_cell.length_a   1.000
_cell.length_b   1.000
_cell.length_c   1.000
_cell.angle_alpha   90.00
_cell.angle_beta   90.00
_cell.angle_gamma   90.00
#
_symmetry.space_group_name_H-M   'P 1'
#
loop_
_entity.id
_entity.type
_entity.pdbx_description
1 polymer ?
#
loop_
_entity_poly.entity_id
_entity_poly.type
_entity_poly.pdbx_seq_one_letter_code
_entity_poly.pdbx_strand_id
1 'polypeptide(L)' 'MKGPRGDASLVVKRCAVCGKFRAYEADDEYCLACGHDGLDAECGCGRGYEYALDEEGDLYCPRCGRTLRGRSPEFE' A
#
# COMPACT_ATOMS: atom_id res chain seq x y z
N MET A 1 -7.07 -27.54 18.87
CA MET A 1 -6.41 -27.72 17.55
C MET A 1 -6.13 -26.33 17.01
N LYS A 2 -4.90 -25.81 17.11
CA LYS A 2 -4.53 -24.52 16.49
C LYS A 2 -4.21 -24.83 15.03
N GLY A 3 -5.09 -24.41 14.11
CA GLY A 3 -4.95 -24.67 12.68
C GLY A 3 -3.65 -24.10 12.11
N PRO A 4 -3.23 -24.56 10.92
CA PRO A 4 -2.14 -23.90 10.21
C PRO A 4 -2.63 -22.49 9.91
N ARG A 5 -2.13 -21.49 10.65
CA ARG A 5 -2.21 -20.10 10.20
C ARG A 5 -1.41 -20.11 8.92
N GLY A 6 -2.13 -20.05 7.79
CA GLY A 6 -1.51 -19.92 6.48
C GLY A 6 -0.45 -18.83 6.58
N ASP A 7 0.67 -19.08 5.94
CA ASP A 7 1.65 -18.06 5.61
C ASP A 7 0.92 -17.04 4.73
N ALA A 8 0.17 -16.17 5.36
CA ALA A 8 -0.64 -15.17 4.72
C ALA A 8 0.38 -14.12 4.28
N SER A 9 0.83 -14.26 3.02
CA SER A 9 1.92 -13.47 2.47
C SER A 9 1.51 -12.00 2.46
N LEU A 10 1.82 -11.30 3.53
CA LEU A 10 1.50 -9.90 3.68
C LEU A 10 2.21 -9.11 2.58
N VAL A 11 1.44 -8.31 1.86
CA VAL A 11 1.96 -7.40 0.83
C VAL A 11 1.76 -5.96 1.27
N VAL A 12 2.69 -5.09 0.90
CA VAL A 12 2.55 -3.67 1.19
C VAL A 12 1.65 -3.05 0.15
N LYS A 13 0.52 -2.48 0.60
CA LYS A 13 -0.40 -1.72 -0.26
C LYS A 13 -0.45 -0.27 0.16
N ARG A 14 -0.59 0.61 -0.83
CA ARG A 14 -0.86 2.04 -0.67
C ARG A 14 -2.35 2.27 -0.83
N CYS A 15 -2.96 3.03 0.08
CA CYS A 15 -4.30 3.55 -0.18
C CYS A 15 -4.24 4.75 -1.13
N ALA A 16 -4.96 4.70 -2.25
CA ALA A 16 -5.08 5.81 -3.19
C ALA A 16 -5.77 7.04 -2.57
N VAL A 17 -6.65 6.81 -1.58
CA VAL A 17 -7.41 7.87 -0.91
C VAL A 17 -6.59 8.55 0.19
N CYS A 18 -6.15 7.80 1.20
CA CYS A 18 -5.44 8.40 2.34
C CYS A 18 -3.91 8.43 2.17
N GLY A 19 -3.37 7.84 1.11
CA GLY A 19 -1.94 7.83 0.79
C GLY A 19 -1.07 6.98 1.72
N LYS A 20 -1.65 6.27 2.69
CA LYS A 20 -0.90 5.48 3.68
C LYS A 20 -0.50 4.11 3.13
N PHE A 21 0.72 3.71 3.46
CA PHE A 21 1.26 2.37 3.24
C PHE A 21 1.04 1.52 4.49
N ARG A 22 0.57 0.28 4.30
CA ARG A 22 0.49 -0.73 5.36
C ARG A 22 0.70 -2.12 4.76
N ALA A 23 1.01 -3.08 5.63
CA ALA A 23 0.91 -4.50 5.31
C ALA A 23 -0.57 -4.92 5.30
N TYR A 24 -0.96 -5.67 4.28
CA TYR A 24 -2.31 -6.21 4.09
C TYR A 24 -2.20 -7.66 3.63
N GLU A 25 -3.29 -8.40 3.76
CA GLU A 25 -3.42 -9.66 3.04
C GLU A 25 -3.44 -9.40 1.53
N ALA A 26 -2.99 -10.37 0.74
CA ALA A 26 -2.98 -10.27 -0.72
C ALA A 26 -4.39 -9.98 -1.27
N ASP A 27 -5.42 -10.57 -0.65
CA ASP A 27 -6.82 -10.43 -1.03
C ASP A 27 -7.54 -9.23 -0.37
N ASP A 28 -6.89 -8.48 0.53
CA ASP A 28 -7.54 -7.31 1.16
C ASP A 28 -7.75 -6.18 0.15
N GLU A 29 -8.99 -5.73 0.02
CA GLU A 29 -9.37 -4.65 -0.89
C GLU A 29 -9.55 -3.32 -0.15
N TYR A 30 -9.81 -3.37 1.17
CA TYR A 30 -10.22 -2.20 1.96
C TYR A 30 -9.10 -1.66 2.85
N CYS A 31 -8.92 -0.35 2.81
CA CYS A 31 -7.95 0.33 3.64
C CYS A 31 -8.34 0.30 5.13
N LEU A 32 -7.49 -0.31 5.96
CA LEU A 32 -7.66 -0.39 7.42
C LEU A 32 -7.65 0.98 8.13
N ALA A 33 -7.23 2.05 7.45
CA ALA A 33 -7.17 3.39 8.02
C ALA A 33 -8.39 4.27 7.70
N CYS A 34 -9.00 4.12 6.52
CA CYS A 34 -10.08 4.99 6.05
C CYS A 34 -11.31 4.26 5.50
N GLY A 35 -11.25 2.93 5.37
CA GLY A 35 -12.38 2.09 4.93
C GLY A 35 -12.63 2.04 3.43
N HIS A 36 -11.92 2.82 2.61
CA HIS A 36 -12.07 2.80 1.16
C HIS A 36 -11.39 1.60 0.49
N ASP A 37 -11.96 1.15 -0.63
CA ASP A 37 -11.54 0.01 -1.46
C ASP A 37 -10.40 0.30 -2.45
N GLY A 38 -9.78 1.48 -2.36
CA GLY A 38 -8.68 1.88 -3.24
C GLY A 38 -7.31 1.50 -2.70
N LEU A 39 -6.94 0.22 -2.75
CA LEU A 39 -5.60 -0.27 -2.38
C LEU A 39 -4.78 -0.70 -3.60
N ASP A 40 -3.60 -0.09 -3.76
CA ASP A 40 -2.62 -0.46 -4.79
C ASP A 40 -1.46 -1.26 -4.16
N ALA A 41 -1.18 -2.46 -4.67
CA ALA A 41 -0.02 -3.25 -4.24
C ALA A 41 1.30 -2.80 -4.91
N GLU A 42 1.20 -2.03 -5.98
CA GLU A 42 2.34 -1.58 -6.77
C GLU A 42 2.16 -0.17 -7.32
N CYS A 43 3.28 0.47 -7.65
CA CYS A 43 3.29 1.71 -8.40
C CYS A 43 2.85 1.43 -9.83
N GLY A 44 2.16 2.37 -10.47
CA GLY A 44 1.74 2.26 -11.88
C GLY A 44 2.88 2.09 -12.91
N CYS A 45 4.14 2.04 -12.48
CA CYS A 45 5.27 1.61 -13.30
C CYS A 45 5.60 0.11 -13.19
N GLY A 46 4.82 -0.68 -12.43
CA GLY A 46 5.08 -2.10 -12.26
C GLY A 46 5.91 -2.47 -11.02
N ARG A 47 6.08 -1.60 -10.01
CA ARG A 47 6.99 -1.86 -8.86
C ARG A 47 6.21 -1.95 -7.55
N GLY A 48 6.31 -3.09 -6.88
CA GLY A 48 5.74 -3.32 -5.56
C GLY A 48 6.26 -2.36 -4.48
N TYR A 49 5.46 -2.19 -3.42
CA TYR A 49 5.74 -1.24 -2.34
C TYR A 49 6.41 -1.83 -1.11
N GLU A 50 7.00 -3.03 -1.18
CA GLU A 50 7.58 -3.73 -0.02
C GLU A 50 8.61 -2.89 0.75
N TYR A 51 9.33 -2.01 0.05
CA TYR A 51 10.32 -1.09 0.60
C TYR A 51 9.73 0.12 1.35
N ALA A 52 8.42 0.37 1.28
CA ALA A 52 7.79 1.62 1.72
C ALA A 52 7.30 1.61 3.18
N LEU A 53 7.30 0.45 3.84
CA LEU A 53 6.70 0.25 5.17
C LEU A 53 7.39 1.06 6.27
N ASP A 54 8.72 1.11 6.22
CA ASP A 54 9.57 1.74 7.25
C ASP A 54 10.02 3.15 6.87
N GLU A 55 9.66 3.63 5.67
CA GLU A 55 10.11 4.93 5.18
C GLU A 55 9.22 6.04 5.70
N GLU A 56 9.80 7.04 6.37
CA GLU A 56 9.13 8.25 6.84
C GLU A 56 9.36 9.43 5.86
N GLY A 57 8.52 10.47 5.94
CA GLY A 57 8.67 11.67 5.10
C GLY A 57 8.11 11.52 3.68
N ASP A 58 8.67 12.27 2.71
CA ASP A 58 8.27 12.20 1.30
C ASP A 58 8.82 10.93 0.65
N LEU A 59 7.91 10.08 0.15
CA LEU A 59 8.28 8.83 -0.51
C LEU A 59 8.16 8.97 -2.02
N TYR A 60 9.15 8.44 -2.73
CA TYR A 60 9.19 8.40 -4.19
C TYR A 60 9.41 6.97 -4.68
N CYS A 61 8.85 6.63 -5.83
CA CYS A 61 9.14 5.35 -6.47
C CYS A 61 10.57 5.37 -7.02
N PRO A 62 11.49 4.51 -6.56
CA PRO A 62 12.87 4.52 -7.04
C PRO A 62 13.01 4.01 -8.48
N ARG A 63 11.94 3.44 -9.07
CA ARG A 63 11.93 3.01 -10.47
C ARG A 63 11.53 4.12 -11.44
N CYS A 64 10.56 4.96 -11.09
CA CYS A 64 10.00 5.96 -12.00
C CYS A 64 10.01 7.40 -11.47
N GLY A 65 10.48 7.61 -10.23
CA GLY A 65 10.56 8.92 -9.58
C GLY A 65 9.22 9.51 -9.14
N ARG A 66 8.09 8.82 -9.36
CA ARG A 66 6.76 9.32 -8.97
C ARG A 66 6.65 9.49 -7.46
N THR A 67 6.05 10.59 -7.01
CA THR A 67 5.69 10.81 -5.61
C THR A 67 4.60 9.83 -5.17
N LEU A 68 4.86 9.15 -4.06
CA LEU A 68 4.06 8.06 -3.52
C LEU A 68 3.36 8.39 -2.21
N ARG A 69 3.79 9.41 -1.48
CA ARG A 69 3.07 9.91 -0.30
C ARG A 69 2.32 11.18 -0.64
N GLY A 70 1.15 11.35 -0.04
CA GLY A 70 0.21 12.41 -0.35
C GLY A 70 -1.15 11.84 -0.78
N ARG A 71 -2.21 12.60 -0.47
CA ARG A 71 -3.56 12.39 -0.98
C ARG A 71 -3.55 12.71 -2.47
N SER A 72 -4.13 11.86 -3.31
CA SER A 72 -4.25 12.23 -4.72
C SER A 72 -5.13 13.49 -4.82
N PRO A 73 -4.72 14.51 -5.61
CA PRO A 73 -5.44 15.78 -5.70
C PRO A 73 -6.87 15.62 -6.26
N GLU A 74 -7.15 14.50 -6.90
CA GLU A 74 -8.47 14.11 -7.40
C GLU A 74 -9.49 13.77 -6.29
N PHE A 75 -9.06 13.63 -5.03
CA PHE A 75 -9.93 13.38 -3.88
C PHE A 75 -9.94 14.54 -2.86
N GLU A 76 -9.46 15.73 -3.24
CA GLU A 76 -9.54 16.96 -2.43
C GLU A 76 -10.91 17.65 -2.52
#